data_AF-A0A9W3JGC4-F1
#
_entry.id   AF-A0A9W3JGC4-F1
#
_cell.length_a   1.000
_cell.length_b   1.000
_cell.length_c   1.000
_cell.angle_alpha   90.00
_cell.angle_beta   90.00
_cell.angle_gamma   90.00
#
_symmetry.space_group_name_H-M   'P 1'
#
loop_
_entity.id
_entity.type
_entity.pdbx_description
1 polymer ?
#
loop_
_entity_poly.entity_id
_entity_poly.type
_entity_poly.pdbx_seq_one_letter_code
_entity_poly.pdbx_strand_id
1 'polypeptide(L)'
;MLEYIKDIDISNWIALVSIFVAIYIGVRSINIANGALEHSQRSLVINESYKPIINDINKYRNQKLYLYSSQLLDFSEIKAVKNGYIFDALEEDWKQKINKILEKENSINKIKKSLDGIASNAICEVINKYIEKTDYEEEVGNIEFKMKGSKLYDVLMSNNLYYLLVHSHVKPEIFCEILVERIEYDSEAGEIPVKRSEYLLPIEKAFEKYMNIGLDPNNELPQFDIDNVEKQIMRVINNNPKHIVMENEYTELIKIFNKLQSEINERIRELIIPGHKKKRSPFIKRLLKKY
;
A
#
# COMPACT_ATOMS: atom_id res chain seq x y z
N MET A 1 -46.21 10.04 -79.07
CA MET A 1 -44.91 9.91 -78.37
C MET A 1 -45.09 10.10 -76.85
N LEU A 2 -46.06 9.40 -76.25
CA LEU A 2 -46.41 9.50 -74.82
C LEU A 2 -47.11 8.22 -74.30
N GLU A 3 -46.81 7.06 -74.91
CA GLU A 3 -47.44 5.76 -74.58
C GLU A 3 -46.44 4.70 -74.13
N TYR A 4 -45.20 5.09 -73.82
CA TYR A 4 -44.12 4.15 -73.46
C TYR A 4 -43.75 4.16 -71.97
N ILE A 5 -44.73 4.40 -71.08
CA ILE A 5 -44.51 4.33 -69.61
C ILE A 5 -45.50 3.39 -68.92
N LYS A 6 -46.41 2.72 -69.63
CA LYS A 6 -47.53 2.02 -68.97
C LYS A 6 -47.31 0.57 -68.54
N ASP A 7 -46.22 -0.07 -68.94
CA ASP A 7 -45.92 -1.47 -68.58
C ASP A 7 -44.57 -1.62 -67.87
N ILE A 8 -44.30 -0.78 -66.86
CA ILE A 8 -43.39 -1.24 -65.80
C ILE A 8 -44.24 -2.14 -64.91
N ASP A 9 -44.15 -3.43 -65.23
CA ASP A 9 -44.78 -4.54 -64.51
C ASP A 9 -44.70 -4.32 -63.00
N ILE A 10 -45.83 -4.36 -62.29
CA ILE A 10 -45.92 -4.11 -60.83
C ILE A 10 -44.92 -4.99 -60.06
N SER A 11 -44.62 -6.16 -60.62
CA SER A 11 -43.56 -7.10 -60.23
C SER A 11 -42.17 -6.45 -60.13
N ASN A 12 -41.76 -5.65 -61.12
CA ASN A 12 -40.46 -4.96 -61.13
C ASN A 12 -40.37 -3.86 -60.07
N TRP A 13 -41.49 -3.20 -59.74
CA TRP A 13 -41.55 -2.22 -58.65
C TRP A 13 -41.43 -2.88 -57.28
N ILE A 14 -42.10 -4.01 -57.06
CA ILE A 14 -42.00 -4.79 -55.82
C ILE A 14 -40.57 -5.33 -55.65
N ALA A 15 -39.95 -5.82 -56.73
CA ALA A 15 -38.55 -6.26 -56.73
C ALA A 15 -37.60 -5.11 -56.35
N LEU A 16 -37.75 -3.93 -56.95
CA LEU A 16 -36.96 -2.74 -56.61
C LEU A 16 -37.14 -2.31 -55.15
N VAL A 17 -38.38 -2.21 -54.67
CA VAL A 17 -38.66 -1.86 -53.27
C VAL A 17 -38.10 -2.90 -52.31
N SER A 18 -38.18 -4.19 -52.63
CA SER A 18 -37.60 -5.27 -51.81
C SER A 18 -36.08 -5.18 -51.70
N ILE A 19 -35.39 -4.79 -52.77
CA ILE A 19 -33.95 -4.55 -52.78
C ILE A 19 -33.60 -3.36 -51.86
N PHE A 20 -34.34 -2.25 -51.96
CA PHE A 20 -34.14 -1.09 -51.08
C PHE A 20 -34.39 -1.42 -49.60
N VAL A 21 -35.42 -2.20 -49.30
CA VAL A 21 -35.71 -2.66 -47.93
C VAL A 21 -34.60 -3.59 -47.42
N ALA A 22 -34.09 -4.51 -48.24
CA ALA A 22 -32.98 -5.38 -47.88
C ALA A 22 -31.68 -4.60 -47.63
N ILE A 23 -31.36 -3.61 -48.46
CA ILE A 23 -30.22 -2.71 -48.26
C ILE A 23 -30.40 -1.90 -46.97
N TYR A 24 -31.59 -1.36 -46.72
CA TYR A 24 -31.88 -0.59 -45.51
C TYR A 24 -31.72 -1.44 -44.24
N ILE A 25 -32.25 -2.67 -44.23
CA ILE A 25 -32.08 -3.62 -43.12
C ILE A 25 -30.60 -3.96 -42.96
N GLY A 26 -29.88 -4.24 -44.05
CA GLY A 26 -28.44 -4.53 -44.03
C GLY A 26 -27.61 -3.39 -43.42
N VAL A 27 -27.84 -2.16 -43.85
CA VAL A 27 -27.19 -0.96 -43.29
C VAL A 27 -27.53 -0.79 -41.81
N ARG A 28 -28.79 -0.98 -41.43
CA ARG A 28 -29.22 -0.86 -40.03
C ARG A 28 -28.59 -1.94 -39.15
N SER A 29 -28.49 -3.17 -39.63
CA SER A 29 -27.82 -4.27 -38.95
C SER A 29 -26.32 -4.03 -38.79
N ILE A 30 -25.65 -3.48 -39.80
CA ILE A 30 -24.23 -3.09 -39.71
C ILE A 30 -24.05 -1.99 -38.65
N ASN A 31 -24.93 -0.99 -38.61
CA ASN A 31 -24.86 0.06 -37.60
C ASN A 31 -25.07 -0.47 -36.17
N ILE A 32 -25.99 -1.42 -35.99
CA ILE A 32 -26.21 -2.09 -34.70
C ILE A 32 -24.97 -2.92 -34.30
N ALA A 33 -24.40 -3.67 -35.24
CA ALA A 33 -23.20 -4.47 -35.02
C ALA A 33 -22.00 -3.59 -34.65
N ASN A 34 -21.80 -2.46 -35.34
CA ASN A 34 -20.76 -1.49 -35.00
C ASN A 34 -20.95 -0.92 -33.60
N GLY A 35 -22.19 -0.56 -33.22
CA GLY A 35 -22.49 -0.09 -31.87
C GLY A 35 -22.23 -1.15 -30.79
N ALA A 36 -22.56 -2.41 -31.05
CA ALA A 36 -22.28 -3.53 -30.16
C ALA A 36 -20.77 -3.80 -30.03
N LEU A 37 -20.03 -3.70 -31.14
CA LEU A 37 -18.57 -3.85 -31.17
C LEU A 37 -17.89 -2.75 -30.35
N GLU A 38 -18.29 -1.49 -30.53
CA GLU A 38 -17.78 -0.38 -29.72
C GLU A 38 -18.05 -0.59 -28.24
N HIS A 39 -19.27 -1.01 -27.86
CA HIS A 39 -19.59 -1.30 -26.47
C HIS A 39 -18.73 -2.44 -25.91
N SER A 40 -18.51 -3.50 -26.70
CA SER A 40 -17.66 -4.64 -26.32
C SER A 40 -16.22 -4.20 -26.09
N GLN A 41 -15.63 -3.43 -27.01
CA GLN A 41 -14.27 -2.90 -26.88
C GLN A 41 -14.13 -1.97 -25.67
N ARG A 42 -15.10 -1.07 -25.43
CA ARG A 42 -15.10 -0.19 -24.25
C ARG A 42 -15.17 -0.99 -22.96
N SER A 43 -16.04 -2.01 -22.91
CA SER A 43 -16.16 -2.88 -21.74
C SER A 43 -14.89 -3.69 -21.48
N LEU A 44 -14.23 -4.16 -22.54
CA LEU A 44 -12.97 -4.88 -22.45
C LEU A 44 -11.88 -3.99 -21.84
N VAL A 45 -11.70 -2.76 -22.34
CA VAL A 45 -10.72 -1.81 -21.76
C VAL A 45 -10.99 -1.56 -20.28
N ILE A 46 -12.26 -1.34 -19.91
CA ILE A 46 -12.63 -1.10 -18.50
C ILE A 46 -12.30 -2.30 -17.62
N ASN A 47 -12.66 -3.51 -18.06
CA ASN A 47 -12.52 -4.72 -17.25
C ASN A 47 -11.09 -5.26 -17.20
N GLU A 48 -10.34 -5.16 -18.28
CA GLU A 48 -8.99 -5.73 -18.39
C GLU A 48 -7.88 -4.74 -18.00
N SER A 49 -8.17 -3.44 -17.86
CA SER A 49 -7.16 -2.45 -17.43
C SER A 49 -7.61 -1.59 -16.24
N TYR A 50 -8.70 -0.83 -16.38
CA TYR A 50 -9.05 0.20 -15.40
C TYR A 50 -9.53 -0.38 -14.07
N LYS A 51 -10.38 -1.41 -14.12
CA LYS A 51 -10.92 -2.08 -12.93
C LYS A 51 -9.80 -2.73 -12.11
N PRO A 52 -8.86 -3.50 -12.70
CA PRO A 52 -7.71 -4.03 -11.96
C PRO A 52 -6.87 -2.96 -11.24
N ILE A 53 -6.58 -1.85 -11.93
CA ILE A 53 -5.84 -0.72 -11.33
C ILE A 53 -6.61 -0.12 -10.15
N ILE A 54 -7.92 0.07 -10.30
CA ILE A 54 -8.78 0.64 -9.24
C ILE A 54 -8.88 -0.32 -8.04
N ASN A 55 -8.96 -1.63 -8.25
CA ASN A 55 -9.03 -2.62 -7.18
C ASN A 55 -7.80 -2.52 -6.27
N ASP A 56 -6.61 -2.55 -6.87
CA ASP A 56 -5.34 -2.42 -6.18
C ASP A 56 -5.24 -1.06 -5.46
N ILE A 57 -5.63 0.05 -6.12
CA ILE A 57 -5.70 1.36 -5.48
C ILE A 57 -6.60 1.31 -4.23
N ASN A 58 -7.84 0.83 -4.38
CA ASN A 58 -8.80 0.81 -3.27
C ASN A 58 -8.35 -0.08 -2.11
N LYS A 59 -7.65 -1.19 -2.40
CA LYS A 59 -7.09 -2.09 -1.40
C LYS A 59 -6.14 -1.38 -0.44
N TYR A 60 -5.27 -0.51 -0.96
CA TYR A 60 -4.22 0.18 -0.18
C TYR A 60 -4.52 1.66 0.11
N ARG A 61 -5.62 2.20 -0.41
CA ARG A 61 -5.98 3.62 -0.21
C ARG A 61 -6.28 3.98 1.25
N ASN A 62 -6.75 3.01 2.05
CA ASN A 62 -7.09 3.26 3.45
C ASN A 62 -5.81 3.41 4.29
N GLN A 63 -5.46 4.68 4.49
CA GLN A 63 -4.13 5.25 4.66
C GLN A 63 -3.29 4.90 5.90
N LYS A 64 -3.78 4.08 6.84
CA LYS A 64 -3.08 3.86 8.12
C LYS A 64 -2.78 2.40 8.41
N LEU A 65 -3.70 1.50 8.10
CA LEU A 65 -3.57 0.08 8.45
C LEU A 65 -2.30 -0.56 7.84
N TYR A 66 -1.96 -0.21 6.61
CA TYR A 66 -0.78 -0.78 5.94
C TYR A 66 0.53 -0.08 6.29
N LEU A 67 0.49 1.16 6.77
CA LEU A 67 1.69 1.85 7.26
C LEU A 67 2.14 1.24 8.58
N TYR A 68 1.17 0.93 9.45
CA TYR A 68 1.36 0.32 10.77
C TYR A 68 1.41 -1.21 10.70
N SER A 69 1.87 -1.76 9.58
CA SER A 69 2.00 -3.20 9.39
C SER A 69 3.29 -3.58 8.68
N SER A 70 3.85 -4.73 9.03
CA SER A 70 4.97 -5.40 8.39
C SER A 70 4.57 -6.14 7.11
N GLN A 71 3.27 -6.23 6.82
CA GLN A 71 2.75 -6.87 5.61
C GLN A 71 3.23 -6.14 4.36
N LEU A 72 3.80 -6.88 3.41
CA LEU A 72 4.27 -6.34 2.14
C LEU A 72 3.10 -5.84 1.29
N LEU A 73 3.32 -4.73 0.61
CA LEU A 73 2.43 -4.27 -0.46
C LEU A 73 2.54 -5.25 -1.63
N ASP A 74 1.41 -5.55 -2.26
CA ASP A 74 1.36 -6.33 -3.48
C ASP A 74 0.36 -5.72 -4.47
N PHE A 75 0.90 -5.15 -5.56
CA PHE A 75 0.13 -4.60 -6.67
C PHE A 75 0.07 -5.59 -7.85
N SER A 76 -0.37 -6.82 -7.56
CA SER A 76 -0.40 -7.91 -8.53
C SER A 76 -1.36 -7.65 -9.71
N GLU A 77 -2.48 -6.96 -9.47
CA GLU A 77 -3.42 -6.60 -10.54
C GLU A 77 -2.82 -5.52 -11.45
N ILE A 78 -2.16 -4.49 -10.90
CA ILE A 78 -1.44 -3.49 -11.70
C ILE A 78 -0.27 -4.13 -12.48
N LYS A 79 0.47 -5.07 -11.89
CA LYS A 79 1.53 -5.81 -12.58
C LYS A 79 0.97 -6.62 -13.75
N ALA A 80 -0.18 -7.27 -13.56
CA ALA A 80 -0.87 -8.00 -14.63
C ALA A 80 -1.26 -7.06 -15.77
N VAL A 81 -1.80 -5.87 -15.47
CA VAL A 81 -2.10 -4.86 -16.49
C VAL A 81 -0.83 -4.44 -17.21
N LYS A 82 0.25 -4.12 -16.50
CA LYS A 82 1.54 -3.70 -17.08
C LYS A 82 2.13 -4.73 -18.04
N ASN A 83 1.99 -6.02 -17.72
CA ASN A 83 2.48 -7.12 -18.56
C ASN A 83 1.51 -7.49 -19.69
N GLY A 84 0.29 -6.95 -19.67
CA GLY A 84 -0.73 -7.20 -20.68
C GLY A 84 -0.62 -6.26 -21.87
N TYR A 85 -1.19 -6.69 -23.00
CA TYR A 85 -1.18 -5.95 -24.27
C TYR A 85 -1.90 -4.59 -24.21
N ILE A 86 -2.84 -4.40 -23.27
CA ILE A 86 -3.58 -3.14 -23.12
C ILE A 86 -2.69 -2.04 -22.52
N PHE A 87 -1.62 -2.39 -21.80
CA PHE A 87 -0.72 -1.39 -21.22
C PHE A 87 -0.17 -0.44 -22.27
N ASP A 88 0.22 -0.95 -23.43
CA ASP A 88 0.77 -0.16 -24.53
C ASP A 88 -0.23 0.85 -25.10
N ALA A 89 -1.53 0.57 -24.98
CA ALA A 89 -2.61 1.45 -25.40
C ALA A 89 -2.97 2.53 -24.36
N LEU A 90 -2.42 2.46 -23.15
CA LEU A 90 -2.64 3.49 -22.12
C LEU A 90 -1.91 4.79 -22.46
N GLU A 91 -2.44 5.91 -21.94
CA GLU A 91 -1.79 7.22 -22.03
C GLU A 91 -0.41 7.19 -21.35
N GLU A 92 0.57 7.89 -21.94
CA GLU A 92 1.95 7.87 -21.44
C GLU A 92 2.06 8.37 -19.97
N ASP A 93 1.30 9.41 -19.62
CA ASP A 93 1.20 9.91 -18.24
C ASP A 93 0.61 8.86 -17.27
N TRP A 94 -0.18 7.90 -17.76
CA TRP A 94 -0.71 6.81 -16.92
C TRP A 94 0.32 5.69 -16.77
N LYS A 95 1.01 5.32 -17.86
CA LYS A 95 2.13 4.37 -17.81
C LYS A 95 3.19 4.83 -16.82
N GLN A 96 3.54 6.12 -16.82
CA GLN A 96 4.47 6.70 -15.87
C GLN A 96 3.98 6.62 -14.42
N LYS A 97 2.69 6.88 -14.16
CA LYS A 97 2.11 6.72 -12.81
C LYS A 97 2.14 5.26 -12.35
N ILE A 98 1.79 4.32 -13.23
CA ILE A 98 1.84 2.87 -12.95
C ILE A 98 3.27 2.45 -12.61
N ASN A 99 4.27 2.86 -13.39
CA ASN A 99 5.66 2.55 -13.10
C ASN A 99 6.11 3.13 -11.74
N LYS A 100 5.74 4.38 -11.44
CA LYS A 100 6.02 4.98 -10.13
C LYS A 100 5.34 4.23 -8.98
N ILE A 101 4.11 3.73 -9.15
CA ILE A 101 3.44 2.89 -8.14
C ILE A 101 4.29 1.65 -7.83
N LEU A 102 4.79 0.95 -8.86
CA LEU A 102 5.61 -0.26 -8.69
C LEU A 102 7.01 0.05 -8.14
N GLU A 103 7.61 1.19 -8.46
CA GLU A 103 8.85 1.66 -7.85
C GLU A 103 8.68 1.92 -6.35
N LYS A 104 7.58 2.60 -5.97
CA LYS A 104 7.23 2.87 -4.57
C LYS A 104 6.92 1.59 -3.80
N GLU A 105 6.22 0.64 -4.42
CA GLU A 105 6.03 -0.71 -3.85
C GLU A 105 7.35 -1.34 -3.44
N ASN A 106 8.34 -1.36 -4.35
CA ASN A 106 9.65 -1.96 -4.10
C ASN A 106 10.40 -1.22 -2.98
N SER A 107 10.39 0.12 -3.01
CA SER A 107 11.03 0.97 -1.99
C SER A 107 10.45 0.69 -0.59
N ILE A 108 9.11 0.75 -0.47
CA ILE A 108 8.39 0.50 0.78
C ILE A 108 8.62 -0.94 1.26
N ASN A 109 8.52 -1.94 0.38
CA ASN A 109 8.71 -3.33 0.74
C ASN A 109 10.14 -3.64 1.21
N LYS A 110 11.15 -2.95 0.67
CA LYS A 110 12.54 -3.07 1.16
C LYS A 110 12.66 -2.60 2.61
N ILE A 111 11.98 -1.51 2.97
CA ILE A 111 11.96 -1.00 4.35
C ILE A 111 11.14 -1.92 5.26
N LYS A 112 9.98 -2.39 4.80
CA LYS A 112 9.10 -3.31 5.56
C LYS A 112 9.80 -4.57 6.05
N LYS A 113 10.74 -5.10 5.26
CA LYS A 113 11.58 -6.26 5.65
C LYS A 113 12.50 -5.98 6.84
N SER A 114 12.80 -4.71 7.13
CA SER A 114 13.67 -4.28 8.24
C SER A 114 12.92 -3.72 9.45
N LEU A 115 11.58 -3.69 9.42
CA LEU A 115 10.78 -3.05 10.48
C LEU A 115 10.93 -3.76 11.84
N ASP A 116 11.09 -5.07 11.88
CA ASP A 116 11.33 -5.78 13.14
C ASP A 116 12.69 -5.45 13.75
N GLY A 117 13.71 -5.24 12.93
CA GLY A 117 15.01 -4.74 13.40
C GLY A 117 14.89 -3.32 13.95
N ILE A 118 14.09 -2.45 13.32
CA ILE A 118 13.81 -1.10 13.83
C ILE A 118 13.06 -1.18 15.16
N ALA A 119 12.07 -2.07 15.27
CA ALA A 119 11.31 -2.30 16.50
C ALA A 119 12.18 -2.84 17.65
N SER A 120 13.02 -3.84 17.36
CA SER A 120 13.99 -4.41 18.31
C SER A 120 14.92 -3.32 18.83
N ASN A 121 15.57 -2.58 17.92
CA ASN A 121 16.48 -1.50 18.29
C ASN A 121 15.80 -0.40 19.10
N ALA A 122 14.53 -0.09 18.81
CA ALA A 122 13.78 0.91 19.56
C ALA A 122 13.51 0.49 21.02
N ILE A 123 13.21 -0.80 21.26
CA ILE A 123 13.09 -1.33 22.62
C ILE A 123 14.45 -1.29 23.33
N CYS A 124 15.52 -1.76 22.67
CA CYS A 124 16.88 -1.72 23.23
C CYS A 124 17.28 -0.28 23.63
N GLU A 125 17.09 0.69 22.73
CA GLU A 125 17.43 2.09 22.99
C GLU A 125 16.65 2.65 24.20
N VAL A 126 15.37 2.32 24.32
CA VAL A 126 14.56 2.78 25.45
C VAL A 126 15.04 2.15 26.76
N ILE A 127 15.28 0.84 26.81
CA ILE A 127 15.79 0.20 28.04
C ILE A 127 17.19 0.70 28.39
N ASN A 128 18.10 0.79 27.41
CA ASN A 128 19.48 1.20 27.62
C ASN A 128 19.57 2.64 28.15
N LYS A 129 18.66 3.55 27.78
CA LYS A 129 18.56 4.89 28.38
C LYS A 129 18.28 4.89 29.88
N TYR A 130 17.70 3.82 30.42
CA TYR A 130 17.49 3.67 31.87
C TYR A 130 18.71 3.02 32.51
N ILE A 131 19.31 2.00 31.86
CA ILE A 131 20.55 1.38 32.29
C ILE A 131 21.69 2.41 32.41
N GLU A 132 21.86 3.30 31.44
CA GLU A 132 22.88 4.36 31.44
C GLU A 132 22.76 5.33 32.62
N LYS A 133 21.60 5.39 33.29
CA LYS A 133 21.37 6.22 34.49
C LYS A 133 21.68 5.49 35.80
N THR A 134 22.15 4.26 35.71
CA THR A 134 22.44 3.36 36.83
C THR A 134 23.87 2.82 36.70
N ASP A 135 24.35 2.15 37.75
CA ASP A 135 25.70 1.55 37.77
C ASP A 135 25.73 0.13 37.16
N TYR A 136 24.77 -0.22 36.30
CA TYR A 136 24.76 -1.54 35.64
C TYR A 136 25.80 -1.59 34.52
N GLU A 137 26.63 -2.65 34.51
CA GLU A 137 27.61 -2.93 33.44
C GLU A 137 26.98 -3.63 32.20
N GLU A 138 25.70 -3.97 32.30
CA GLU A 138 24.94 -4.70 31.29
C GLU A 138 24.40 -3.77 30.20
N GLU A 139 24.13 -4.30 29.00
CA GLU A 139 23.42 -3.61 27.93
C GLU A 139 22.39 -4.56 27.31
N VAL A 140 21.23 -4.05 26.87
CA VAL A 140 20.33 -4.81 26.00
C VAL A 140 20.79 -4.66 24.55
N GLY A 141 21.29 -5.75 23.96
CA GLY A 141 21.83 -5.76 22.59
C GLY A 141 20.79 -6.01 21.52
N ASN A 142 19.85 -6.91 21.77
CA ASN A 142 18.83 -7.31 20.81
C ASN A 142 17.56 -7.81 21.51
N ILE A 143 16.46 -7.84 20.77
CA ILE A 143 15.18 -8.41 21.19
C ILE A 143 14.88 -9.66 20.37
N GLU A 144 14.77 -10.80 21.04
CA GLU A 144 14.15 -11.99 20.49
C GLU A 144 12.64 -11.94 20.67
N PHE A 145 11.90 -12.13 19.59
CA PHE A 145 10.44 -12.13 19.60
C PHE A 145 9.90 -13.43 19.01
N LYS A 146 9.04 -14.13 19.75
CA LYS A 146 8.36 -15.34 19.29
C LYS A 146 6.86 -15.21 19.53
N MET A 147 6.11 -15.14 18.42
CA MET A 147 4.66 -15.23 18.39
C MET A 147 4.22 -15.77 17.03
N LYS A 148 3.38 -16.80 17.03
CA LYS A 148 2.95 -17.43 15.78
C LYS A 148 2.10 -16.47 14.95
N GLY A 149 2.54 -16.18 13.73
CA GLY A 149 1.78 -15.39 12.75
C GLY A 149 1.81 -13.87 12.97
N SER A 150 2.61 -13.39 13.93
CA SER A 150 2.78 -11.96 14.21
C SER A 150 4.25 -11.60 14.18
N LYS A 151 4.53 -10.32 13.94
CA LYS A 151 5.87 -9.76 14.03
C LYS A 151 5.94 -8.72 15.13
N LEU A 152 7.15 -8.43 15.63
CA LEU A 152 7.36 -7.50 16.72
C LEU A 152 6.84 -6.10 16.37
N TYR A 153 7.13 -5.62 15.16
CA TYR A 153 6.66 -4.31 14.72
C TYR A 153 5.12 -4.21 14.71
N ASP A 154 4.43 -5.24 14.24
CA ASP A 154 2.96 -5.27 14.19
C ASP A 154 2.35 -5.22 15.59
N VAL A 155 2.98 -5.93 16.53
CA VAL A 155 2.59 -5.95 17.94
C VAL A 155 2.74 -4.56 18.56
N LEU A 156 3.89 -3.91 18.39
CA LEU A 156 4.10 -2.57 18.95
C LEU A 156 3.15 -1.53 18.34
N MET A 157 2.91 -1.61 17.03
CA MET A 157 2.02 -0.68 16.33
C MET A 157 0.54 -0.83 16.74
N SER A 158 0.16 -1.93 17.39
CA SER A 158 -1.16 -2.09 17.98
C SER A 158 -1.39 -1.22 19.23
N ASN A 159 -0.34 -0.57 19.76
CA ASN A 159 -0.34 0.26 20.97
C ASN A 159 -1.08 -0.42 22.14
N ASN A 160 -0.68 -1.65 22.44
CA ASN A 160 -1.32 -2.45 23.47
C ASN A 160 -0.34 -3.36 24.22
N LEU A 161 0.91 -2.89 24.37
CA LEU A 161 1.98 -3.64 25.03
C LEU A 161 1.59 -4.04 26.46
N TYR A 162 0.93 -3.15 27.21
CA TYR A 162 0.42 -3.44 28.55
C TYR A 162 -0.51 -4.66 28.58
N TYR A 163 -1.56 -4.64 27.75
CA TYR A 163 -2.49 -5.76 27.67
C TYR A 163 -1.78 -7.05 27.26
N LEU A 164 -0.86 -6.99 26.30
CA LEU A 164 -0.15 -8.17 25.81
C LEU A 164 0.76 -8.81 26.85
N LEU A 165 1.48 -8.01 27.64
CA LEU A 165 2.38 -8.52 28.68
C LEU A 165 1.63 -8.96 29.94
N VAL A 166 0.58 -8.23 30.33
CA VAL A 166 -0.10 -8.42 31.62
C VAL A 166 -1.32 -9.33 31.51
N HIS A 167 -2.23 -9.05 30.56
CA HIS A 167 -3.59 -9.60 30.53
C HIS A 167 -3.86 -10.66 29.45
N SER A 168 -3.05 -10.72 28.39
CA SER A 168 -3.27 -11.63 27.28
C SER A 168 -3.04 -13.09 27.67
N HIS A 169 -3.95 -13.98 27.28
CA HIS A 169 -3.75 -15.43 27.34
C HIS A 169 -2.79 -15.94 26.27
N VAL A 170 -2.62 -15.18 25.18
CA VAL A 170 -1.66 -15.45 24.12
C VAL A 170 -0.53 -14.45 24.29
N LYS A 171 0.36 -14.70 25.25
CA LYS A 171 1.49 -13.82 25.54
C LYS A 171 2.54 -13.96 24.44
N PRO A 172 2.99 -12.86 23.82
CA PRO A 172 4.19 -12.91 23.01
C PRO A 172 5.39 -13.24 23.91
N GLU A 173 6.27 -14.12 23.46
CA GLU A 173 7.54 -14.32 24.15
C GLU A 173 8.52 -13.26 23.65
N ILE A 174 8.86 -12.31 24.51
CA ILE A 174 9.80 -11.23 24.20
C ILE A 174 10.98 -11.34 25.16
N PHE A 175 12.18 -11.59 24.64
CA PHE A 175 13.40 -11.71 25.43
C PHE A 175 14.41 -10.64 25.01
N CYS A 176 15.00 -10.00 26.00
CA CYS A 176 16.13 -9.10 25.88
C CYS A 176 17.42 -9.92 25.93
N GLU A 177 18.25 -9.83 24.89
CA GLU A 177 19.61 -10.33 24.91
C GLU A 177 20.48 -9.37 25.73
N ILE A 178 20.98 -9.85 26.88
CA ILE A 178 21.83 -9.08 27.76
C ILE A 178 23.29 -9.28 27.38
N LEU A 179 23.95 -8.18 27.08
CA LEU A 179 25.36 -8.10 26.76
C LEU A 179 26.13 -7.59 27.99
N VAL A 180 27.29 -8.17 28.25
CA VAL A 180 28.23 -7.70 29.27
C VAL A 180 29.59 -7.47 28.63
N GLU A 181 30.29 -6.43 29.06
CA GLU A 181 31.65 -6.17 28.62
C GLU A 181 32.61 -7.21 29.18
N ARG A 182 33.38 -7.84 28.30
CA ARG A 182 34.43 -8.80 28.65
C ARG A 182 35.73 -8.37 27.99
N ILE A 183 36.83 -8.52 28.70
CA ILE A 183 38.16 -8.27 28.14
C ILE A 183 38.58 -9.50 27.35
N GLU A 184 38.81 -9.33 26.06
CA GLU A 184 39.34 -10.36 25.17
C GLU A 184 40.76 -9.98 24.71
N TYR A 185 41.58 -11.00 24.45
CA TYR A 185 42.95 -10.78 23.99
C TYR A 185 43.04 -10.93 22.47
N ASP A 186 43.45 -9.85 21.81
CA ASP A 186 43.80 -9.81 20.39
C ASP A 186 45.32 -9.80 20.21
N SER A 187 45.81 -10.59 19.26
CA SER A 187 47.24 -10.78 19.03
C SER A 187 47.99 -9.53 18.53
N GLU A 188 47.28 -8.53 17.98
CA GLU A 188 47.87 -7.30 17.45
C GLU A 188 47.57 -6.08 18.34
N ALA A 189 46.37 -6.01 18.91
CA ALA A 189 45.89 -4.87 19.69
C ALA A 189 45.89 -5.07 21.22
N GLY A 190 46.20 -6.27 21.71
CA GLY A 190 46.25 -6.58 23.14
C GLY A 190 44.87 -6.80 23.75
N GLU A 191 44.64 -6.33 24.97
CA GLU A 191 43.34 -6.45 25.65
C GLU A 191 42.31 -5.47 25.06
N ILE A 192 41.21 -6.00 24.52
CA ILE A 192 40.12 -5.23 23.93
C ILE A 192 38.83 -5.53 24.70
N PRO A 193 38.07 -4.50 25.14
CA PRO A 193 36.73 -4.70 25.68
C PRO A 193 35.77 -5.10 24.54
N VAL A 194 35.12 -6.25 24.70
CA VAL A 194 34.15 -6.80 23.76
C VAL A 194 32.85 -7.10 24.51
N LYS A 195 31.73 -6.61 23.98
CA LYS A 195 30.41 -6.96 24.51
C LYS A 195 30.00 -8.35 24.02
N ARG A 196 29.72 -9.25 24.97
CA ARG A 196 29.30 -10.63 24.69
C ARG A 196 27.92 -10.89 25.29
N SER A 197 27.12 -11.62 24.52
CA SER A 197 25.85 -12.16 24.98
C SER A 197 26.06 -13.12 26.13
N GLU A 198 25.40 -12.86 27.25
CA GLU A 198 25.51 -13.69 28.45
C GLU A 198 24.26 -14.52 28.70
N TYR A 199 23.08 -13.90 28.60
CA TYR A 199 21.80 -14.58 28.79
C TYR A 199 20.62 -13.84 28.13
N LEU A 200 19.50 -14.55 28.02
CA LEU A 200 18.21 -13.99 27.60
C LEU A 200 17.34 -13.68 28.83
N LEU A 201 16.85 -12.45 28.93
CA LEU A 201 15.97 -11.99 30.01
C LEU A 201 14.57 -11.69 29.46
N PRO A 202 13.48 -12.27 30.00
CA PRO A 202 12.13 -11.86 29.62
C PRO A 202 11.94 -10.35 29.77
N ILE A 203 11.24 -9.71 28.83
CA ILE A 203 11.07 -8.25 28.82
C ILE A 203 10.44 -7.72 30.12
N GLU A 204 9.56 -8.49 30.73
CA GLU A 204 8.91 -8.17 32.00
C GLU A 204 9.95 -8.03 33.12
N LYS A 205 10.92 -8.95 33.17
CA LYS A 205 12.01 -8.91 34.14
C LYS A 205 13.02 -7.82 33.82
N ALA A 206 13.21 -7.49 32.54
CA ALA A 206 14.05 -6.36 32.14
C ALA A 206 13.44 -5.02 32.60
N PHE A 207 12.12 -4.85 32.44
CA PHE A 207 11.39 -3.69 32.94
C PHE A 207 11.46 -3.58 34.47
N GLU A 208 11.31 -4.70 35.18
CA GLU A 208 11.47 -4.72 36.63
C GLU A 208 12.91 -4.34 37.06
N LYS A 209 13.93 -4.98 36.48
CA LYS A 209 15.35 -4.80 36.85
C LYS A 209 15.89 -3.41 36.51
N TYR A 210 15.65 -2.92 35.30
CA TYR A 210 16.30 -1.71 34.79
C TYR A 210 15.43 -0.45 34.88
N MET A 211 14.10 -0.62 34.93
CA MET A 211 13.16 0.51 34.90
C MET A 211 12.34 0.62 36.18
N ASN A 212 12.48 -0.35 37.11
CA ASN A 212 11.70 -0.44 38.35
C ASN A 212 10.18 -0.49 38.10
N ILE A 213 9.76 -1.14 37.00
CA ILE A 213 8.36 -1.31 36.62
C ILE A 213 7.94 -2.75 36.96
N GLY A 214 7.19 -2.93 38.04
CA GLY A 214 6.67 -4.23 38.46
C GLY A 214 5.35 -4.57 37.76
N LEU A 215 5.30 -5.72 37.06
CA LEU A 215 4.13 -6.15 36.28
C LEU A 215 3.22 -7.09 37.09
N ASP A 216 2.58 -6.56 38.13
CA ASP A 216 1.54 -7.30 38.88
C ASP A 216 0.17 -7.09 38.22
N PRO A 217 -0.51 -8.16 37.75
CA PRO A 217 -1.84 -8.05 37.14
C PRO A 217 -2.94 -7.55 38.09
N ASN A 218 -2.70 -7.50 39.41
CA ASN A 218 -3.65 -7.01 40.41
C ASN A 218 -3.40 -5.57 40.87
N ASN A 219 -2.38 -4.90 40.32
CA ASN A 219 -2.04 -3.52 40.66
C ASN A 219 -2.43 -2.60 39.49
N GLU A 220 -3.03 -1.43 39.75
CA GLU A 220 -3.43 -0.46 38.70
C GLU A 220 -2.26 0.46 38.28
N LEU A 221 -1.18 0.51 39.07
CA LEU A 221 0.03 1.31 38.82
C LEU A 221 0.83 0.96 37.53
N PRO A 222 0.99 -0.31 37.09
CA PRO A 222 1.88 -0.65 35.97
C PRO A 222 1.38 -0.21 34.59
N GLN A 223 0.10 0.13 34.42
CA GLN A 223 -0.42 0.54 33.11
C GLN A 223 0.15 1.89 32.67
N PHE A 224 0.17 2.88 33.56
CA PHE A 224 0.69 4.21 33.23
C PHE A 224 2.17 4.15 32.81
N ASP A 225 2.96 3.37 33.54
CA ASP A 225 4.40 3.23 33.27
C ASP A 225 4.65 2.50 31.96
N ILE A 226 3.96 1.38 31.67
CA ILE A 226 4.09 0.69 30.38
C ILE A 226 3.62 1.57 29.23
N ASP A 227 2.50 2.29 29.37
CA ASP A 227 2.02 3.20 28.33
C ASP A 227 3.05 4.32 28.05
N ASN A 228 3.78 4.76 29.07
CA ASN A 228 4.86 5.72 28.91
C ASN A 228 6.09 5.09 28.21
N VAL A 229 6.45 3.86 28.52
CA VAL A 229 7.51 3.11 27.81
C VAL A 229 7.13 2.90 26.34
N GLU A 230 5.90 2.47 26.06
CA GLU A 230 5.38 2.29 24.71
C GLU A 230 5.45 3.61 23.92
N LYS A 231 5.04 4.73 24.51
CA LYS A 231 5.20 6.06 23.88
C LYS A 231 6.66 6.40 23.57
N GLN A 232 7.60 6.03 24.42
CA GLN A 232 9.03 6.24 24.16
C GLN A 232 9.52 5.36 23.01
N ILE A 233 9.16 4.08 22.99
CA ILE A 233 9.48 3.15 21.90
C ILE A 233 8.94 3.69 20.58
N MET A 234 7.67 4.10 20.55
CA MET A 234 7.02 4.64 19.37
C MET A 234 7.67 5.94 18.88
N ARG A 235 8.17 6.79 19.78
CA ARG A 235 8.96 7.97 19.38
C ARG A 235 10.26 7.58 18.68
N VAL A 236 10.97 6.57 19.18
CA VAL A 236 12.21 6.08 18.54
C VAL A 236 11.91 5.51 17.16
N ILE A 237 10.86 4.70 17.02
CA ILE A 237 10.44 4.14 15.73
C ILE A 237 10.08 5.25 14.73
N ASN A 238 9.23 6.20 15.13
CA ASN A 238 8.76 7.28 14.24
C ASN A 238 9.88 8.26 13.86
N ASN A 239 10.92 8.37 14.68
CA ASN A 239 12.10 9.19 14.37
C ASN A 239 13.16 8.42 13.54
N ASN A 240 12.97 7.13 13.29
CA ASN A 240 13.91 6.35 12.50
C ASN A 240 13.92 6.85 11.04
N PRO A 241 15.09 7.16 10.44
CA PRO A 241 15.16 7.69 9.08
C PRO A 241 14.50 6.80 8.03
N LYS A 242 14.59 5.47 8.16
CA LYS A 242 13.96 4.54 7.22
C LYS A 242 12.44 4.55 7.37
N HIS A 243 11.93 4.67 8.60
CA HIS A 243 10.49 4.76 8.86
C HIS A 243 9.92 6.06 8.28
N ILE A 244 10.57 7.20 8.50
CA ILE A 244 10.19 8.50 7.90
C ILE A 244 10.17 8.42 6.37
N VAL A 245 11.18 7.80 5.75
CA VAL A 245 11.19 7.58 4.30
C VAL A 245 9.98 6.74 3.87
N MET A 246 9.67 5.65 4.57
CA MET A 246 8.48 4.83 4.27
C MET A 246 7.18 5.63 4.33
N GLU A 247 6.99 6.49 5.36
CA GLU A 247 5.81 7.35 5.48
C GLU A 247 5.69 8.34 4.31
N ASN A 248 6.81 8.94 3.91
CA ASN A 248 6.86 9.86 2.77
C ASN A 248 6.54 9.14 1.45
N GLU A 249 7.13 7.95 1.24
CA GLU A 249 6.86 7.13 0.05
C GLU A 249 5.40 6.72 -0.03
N TYR A 250 4.80 6.35 1.10
CA TYR A 250 3.38 6.02 1.18
C TYR A 250 2.50 7.25 0.90
N THR A 251 2.86 8.41 1.43
CA THR A 251 2.14 9.67 1.18
C THR A 251 2.15 10.04 -0.31
N GLU A 252 3.29 9.93 -0.97
CA GLU A 252 3.41 10.13 -2.43
C GLU A 252 2.63 9.09 -3.22
N LEU A 253 2.67 7.82 -2.80
CA LEU A 253 1.88 6.75 -3.40
C LEU A 253 0.38 7.07 -3.40
N ILE A 254 -0.15 7.58 -2.28
CA ILE A 254 -1.56 7.97 -2.20
C ILE A 254 -1.88 9.18 -3.10
N LYS A 255 -0.96 10.15 -3.24
CA LYS A 255 -1.15 11.26 -4.20
C LYS A 255 -1.27 10.72 -5.63
N ILE A 256 -0.42 9.76 -6.00
CA ILE A 256 -0.46 9.10 -7.30
C ILE A 256 -1.79 8.34 -7.48
N PHE A 257 -2.22 7.57 -6.47
CA PHE A 257 -3.50 6.86 -6.49
C PHE A 257 -4.68 7.78 -6.73
N ASN A 258 -4.78 8.87 -5.96
CA ASN A 258 -5.89 9.81 -6.06
C ASN A 258 -5.95 10.45 -7.46
N LYS A 259 -4.78 10.81 -8.03
CA LYS A 259 -4.70 11.38 -9.37
C LYS A 259 -5.10 10.36 -10.44
N LEU A 260 -4.48 9.17 -10.42
CA LEU A 260 -4.74 8.11 -11.40
C LEU A 260 -6.19 7.63 -11.34
N GLN A 261 -6.73 7.39 -10.15
CA GLN A 261 -8.14 6.98 -9.98
C GLN A 261 -9.11 8.06 -10.51
N SER A 262 -8.83 9.34 -10.27
CA SER A 262 -9.66 10.43 -10.82
C SER A 262 -9.63 10.48 -12.34
N GLU A 263 -8.46 10.25 -12.96
CA GLU A 263 -8.31 10.25 -14.41
C GLU A 263 -9.01 9.04 -15.05
N ILE A 264 -8.82 7.86 -14.47
CA ILE A 264 -9.50 6.62 -14.91
C ILE A 264 -11.02 6.76 -14.77
N ASN A 265 -11.52 7.26 -13.63
CA ASN A 265 -12.96 7.43 -13.43
C ASN A 265 -13.59 8.39 -14.45
N GLU A 266 -12.89 9.47 -14.81
CA GLU A 266 -13.37 10.38 -15.84
C GLU A 266 -13.36 9.70 -17.22
N ARG A 267 -12.32 8.92 -17.52
CA ARG A 267 -12.25 8.17 -18.77
C ARG A 267 -13.36 7.12 -18.88
N ILE A 268 -13.66 6.41 -17.80
CA ILE A 268 -14.80 5.49 -17.73
C ILE A 268 -16.11 6.22 -18.03
N ARG A 269 -16.32 7.42 -17.47
CA ARG A 269 -17.52 8.22 -17.74
C ARG A 269 -17.61 8.65 -19.20
N GLU A 270 -16.51 9.05 -19.82
CA GLU A 270 -16.46 9.37 -21.24
C GLU A 270 -16.80 8.16 -22.13
N LEU A 271 -16.38 6.95 -21.72
CA LEU A 271 -16.66 5.73 -22.46
C LEU A 271 -18.12 5.26 -22.32
N ILE A 272 -18.72 5.43 -21.15
CA ILE A 272 -20.08 4.94 -20.85
C ILE A 272 -21.17 5.96 -21.20
N ILE A 273 -20.94 7.27 -20.99
CA ILE A 273 -21.98 8.30 -21.11
C ILE A 273 -21.85 9.03 -22.46
N PRO A 274 -22.80 8.87 -23.40
CA PRO A 274 -22.77 9.57 -24.68
C PRO A 274 -22.73 11.10 -24.50
N GLY A 275 -21.78 11.76 -25.16
CA GLY A 275 -21.64 13.22 -25.11
C GLY A 275 -20.99 13.77 -23.84
N HIS A 276 -20.53 12.92 -22.92
CA HIS A 276 -19.77 13.35 -21.76
C HIS A 276 -18.40 13.89 -22.19
N LYS A 277 -18.13 15.15 -21.85
CA LYS A 277 -16.80 15.76 -21.94
C LYS A 277 -16.51 16.42 -20.60
N LYS A 278 -15.31 16.18 -20.07
CA LYS A 278 -14.83 16.82 -18.85
C LYS A 278 -15.13 18.32 -18.86
N LYS A 279 -15.89 18.82 -17.87
CA LYS A 279 -16.12 20.26 -17.72
C LYS A 279 -14.75 20.92 -17.50
N ARG A 280 -14.26 21.68 -18.49
CA ARG A 280 -13.03 22.48 -18.35
C ARG A 280 -13.16 23.36 -17.11
N SER A 281 -12.13 23.34 -16.26
CA SER A 281 -12.02 24.21 -15.09
C SER A 281 -12.39 25.66 -15.47
N PRO A 282 -13.22 26.36 -14.67
CA PRO A 282 -13.59 27.75 -14.94
C PRO A 282 -12.37 28.67 -15.05
N PHE A 283 -11.23 28.27 -14.47
CA PHE A 283 -9.96 28.97 -14.58
C PHE A 283 -9.38 28.94 -16.01
N ILE A 284 -9.42 27.78 -16.67
CA ILE A 284 -8.94 27.62 -18.06
C ILE A 284 -9.90 28.30 -19.05
N LYS A 285 -11.22 28.29 -18.77
CA LYS A 285 -12.20 29.06 -19.55
C LYS A 285 -11.97 30.57 -19.49
N ARG A 286 -11.44 31.11 -18.38
CA ARG A 286 -11.08 32.53 -18.26
C ARG A 286 -9.77 32.88 -18.99
N LEU A 287 -8.79 31.98 -19.00
CA LEU A 287 -7.53 32.16 -19.73
C LEU A 287 -7.73 32.11 -21.25
N LEU A 288 -8.56 31.19 -21.75
CA LEU A 288 -8.85 31.07 -23.19
C LEU A 288 -9.88 32.09 -23.71
N LYS A 289 -10.49 32.90 -22.84
CA LYS A 289 -11.33 34.05 -23.24
C LYS A 289 -10.53 35.36 -23.34
N LYS A 290 -9.25 35.33 -22.96
CA LYS A 290 -8.34 36.49 -22.97
C LYS A 290 -7.46 36.57 -24.21
N TYR A 291 -7.65 35.66 -25.17
CA TYR A 291 -7.09 35.70 -26.51
C TYR A 291 -8.23 35.62 -27.52
#